data_AF-A0A5C6CRP3-F1
#
_entry.id   AF-A0A5C6CRP3-F1
#
_cell.length_a   1.000
_cell.length_b   1.000
_cell.length_c   1.000
_cell.angle_alpha   90.00
_cell.angle_beta   90.00
_cell.angle_gamma   90.00
#
_symmetry.space_group_name_H-M   'P 1'
#
loop_
_entity.id
_entity.type
_entity.pdbx_description
1 polymer ?
#
loop_
_entity_poly.entity_id
_entity_poly.type
_entity_poly.pdbx_seq_one_letter_code
_entity_poly.pdbx_strand_id
1 'polypeptide(L)'
;MSASETRPQTNTAPRCYRCFRPEKACFCDSIPAVDNRTKVLILQHRRERFHPFNTARIVNQALSRCDLISEHNLDLNRRFETMSLSQSVGVLYPGKEAKLLSELSPAARPEQLIVIDGTWHHAKTLMRDIPRLQTLPRYRLAPETPGRYRIRREPNEHALSTLEATVSALKAIEPDTDGLDRLLDAFERMVDDQLNHTPSAKHWRANQSRRRGSPNVPRVLTRELQNVVVAYGEQEKGERLDRGARRGVRNRFRAKPISWTAERLVSGERFECMIQSDSGLEHDFLKRLQLTENHFADAVSIDTFREQWRAFLRPSDHVAVYHPNTAKLLRNVDAEFSDTLILKSIHIKSHTPSDSLESFLNSQAIVSRVEGNSRASLRLANAIAFARHLNEHEFTPQT
;
A
#
# COMPACT_ATOMS: atom_id res chain seq x y z
N MET A 1 0.25 -31.09 45.21
CA MET A 1 0.38 -31.40 43.78
C MET A 1 0.59 -30.09 43.05
N SER A 2 1.86 -29.76 42.76
CA SER A 2 2.24 -28.48 42.15
C SER A 2 2.08 -28.58 40.65
N ALA A 3 1.20 -27.76 40.07
CA ALA A 3 1.04 -27.64 38.63
C ALA A 3 2.32 -27.03 38.03
N SER A 4 2.93 -27.74 37.07
CA SER A 4 4.07 -27.23 36.32
C SER A 4 3.59 -26.19 35.30
N GLU A 5 3.93 -24.93 35.53
CA GLU A 5 3.75 -23.86 34.54
C GLU A 5 4.72 -24.07 33.36
N THR A 6 4.19 -24.47 32.21
CA THR A 6 4.94 -24.49 30.95
C THR A 6 5.11 -23.05 30.45
N ARG A 7 6.26 -22.45 30.72
CA ARG A 7 6.68 -21.18 30.10
C ARG A 7 6.75 -21.31 28.57
N PRO A 8 6.25 -20.34 27.79
CA PRO A 8 6.37 -20.35 26.34
C PRO A 8 7.85 -20.25 25.95
N GLN A 9 8.36 -21.26 25.24
CA GLN A 9 9.71 -21.25 24.68
C GLN A 9 9.80 -20.13 23.64
N THR A 10 10.44 -19.02 23.99
CA THR A 10 10.86 -18.00 23.03
C THR A 10 11.93 -18.62 22.15
N ASN A 11 11.63 -18.78 20.86
CA ASN A 11 12.59 -19.30 19.88
C ASN A 11 13.69 -18.26 19.61
N THR A 12 14.69 -18.20 20.48
CA THR A 12 15.85 -17.28 20.45
C THR A 12 17.02 -17.87 19.68
N ALA A 13 16.77 -18.49 18.51
CA ALA A 13 17.86 -19.00 17.69
C ALA A 13 18.80 -17.82 17.29
N PRO A 14 20.12 -17.96 17.44
CA PRO A 14 21.06 -16.93 17.06
C PRO A 14 20.96 -16.62 15.56
N ARG A 15 21.10 -15.33 15.22
CA ARG A 15 20.93 -14.80 13.86
C ARG A 15 22.20 -14.13 13.39
N CYS A 16 22.52 -14.31 12.11
CA CYS A 16 23.61 -13.58 11.49
C CYS A 16 23.29 -12.07 11.47
N TYR A 17 24.19 -11.23 11.97
CA TYR A 17 24.00 -9.78 11.97
C TYR A 17 24.11 -9.14 10.57
N ARG A 18 24.66 -9.86 9.59
CA ARG A 18 24.73 -9.42 8.19
C ARG A 18 23.44 -9.74 7.44
N CYS A 19 22.96 -11.00 7.46
CA CYS A 19 21.77 -11.43 6.73
C CYS A 19 20.47 -11.53 7.56
N PHE A 20 20.52 -11.38 8.88
CA PHE A 20 19.40 -11.57 9.82
C PHE A 20 18.70 -12.94 9.74
N ARG A 21 19.27 -13.91 9.01
CA ARG A 21 18.78 -15.29 8.99
C ARG A 21 19.31 -16.04 10.21
N PRO A 22 18.61 -17.10 10.66
CA PRO A 22 19.19 -18.04 11.62
C PRO A 22 20.57 -18.50 11.14
N GLU A 23 21.55 -18.64 12.03
CA GLU A 23 22.94 -18.98 11.65
C GLU A 23 23.02 -20.22 10.75
N LYS A 24 22.22 -21.25 11.04
CA LYS A 24 22.12 -22.49 10.25
C LYS A 24 21.65 -22.28 8.80
N ALA A 25 21.01 -21.16 8.51
CA ALA A 25 20.51 -20.81 7.19
C ALA A 25 21.16 -19.50 6.68
N CYS A 26 22.29 -19.11 7.27
CA CYS A 26 23.09 -17.99 6.78
C CYS A 26 23.74 -18.37 5.45
N PHE A 27 23.77 -17.44 4.51
CA PHE A 27 24.42 -17.61 3.20
C PHE A 27 25.47 -16.51 2.95
N CYS A 28 25.79 -15.69 3.96
CA CYS A 28 26.68 -14.54 3.81
C CYS A 28 28.09 -14.92 3.33
N ASP A 29 28.55 -16.12 3.66
CA ASP A 29 29.88 -16.62 3.26
C ASP A 29 29.91 -17.02 1.79
N SER A 30 28.74 -17.27 1.18
CA SER A 30 28.59 -17.55 -0.25
C SER A 30 28.56 -16.29 -1.11
N ILE A 31 28.43 -15.10 -0.51
CA ILE A 31 28.35 -13.83 -1.25
C ILE A 31 29.76 -13.46 -1.72
N PRO A 32 30.03 -13.38 -3.04
CA PRO A 32 31.36 -13.01 -3.53
C PRO A 32 31.63 -11.52 -3.35
N ALA A 33 32.91 -11.14 -3.29
CA ALA A 33 33.31 -9.76 -3.52
C ALA A 33 33.49 -9.52 -5.03
N VAL A 34 32.92 -8.43 -5.53
CA VAL A 34 32.95 -8.02 -6.95
C VAL A 34 33.49 -6.61 -7.01
N ASP A 35 34.60 -6.40 -7.73
CA ASP A 35 35.19 -5.08 -7.93
C ASP A 35 34.56 -4.38 -9.15
N ASN A 36 33.30 -3.96 -9.00
CA ASN A 36 32.57 -3.24 -10.03
C ASN A 36 33.13 -1.82 -10.21
N ARG A 37 33.28 -1.37 -11.46
CA ARG A 37 33.73 -0.01 -11.80
C ARG A 37 32.55 0.96 -11.76
N THR A 38 31.40 0.56 -12.30
CA THR A 38 30.17 1.36 -12.28
C THR A 38 29.62 1.48 -10.85
N LYS A 39 29.45 2.71 -10.36
CA LYS A 39 28.84 2.94 -9.03
C LYS A 39 27.37 2.52 -9.04
N VAL A 40 26.94 1.75 -8.06
CA VAL A 40 25.54 1.34 -7.92
C VAL A 40 24.93 2.03 -6.70
N LEU A 41 23.85 2.76 -6.89
CA LEU A 41 23.07 3.32 -5.79
C LEU A 41 21.69 2.67 -5.77
N ILE A 42 21.40 1.92 -4.72
CA ILE A 42 20.10 1.27 -4.54
C ILE A 42 19.21 2.14 -3.65
N LEU A 43 18.08 2.56 -4.20
CA LEU A 43 17.01 3.22 -3.46
C LEU A 43 15.95 2.17 -3.10
N GLN A 44 15.98 1.71 -1.85
CA GLN A 44 15.10 0.65 -1.37
C GLN A 44 13.88 1.21 -0.64
N HIS A 45 12.70 0.81 -1.09
CA HIS A 45 11.46 1.15 -0.40
C HIS A 45 11.43 0.54 1.00
N ARG A 46 11.05 1.33 2.03
CA ARG A 46 11.14 0.93 3.45
C ARG A 46 10.53 -0.43 3.79
N ARG A 47 9.48 -0.85 3.08
CA ARG A 47 8.79 -2.13 3.32
C ARG A 47 9.63 -3.35 2.93
N GLU A 48 10.65 -3.18 2.10
CA GLU A 48 11.55 -4.26 1.69
C GLU A 48 12.76 -4.42 2.62
N ARG A 49 13.07 -3.40 3.45
CA ARG A 49 14.28 -3.35 4.30
C ARG A 49 14.48 -4.62 5.14
N PHE A 50 13.41 -5.08 5.79
CA PHE A 50 13.43 -6.26 6.66
C PHE A 50 12.95 -7.55 5.97
N HIS A 51 12.83 -7.55 4.63
CA HIS A 51 12.42 -8.75 3.90
C HIS A 51 13.47 -9.85 4.11
N PRO A 52 13.09 -11.09 4.47
CA PRO A 52 14.03 -12.19 4.72
C PRO A 52 14.93 -12.52 3.51
N PHE A 53 14.45 -12.21 2.30
CA PHE A 53 15.16 -12.36 1.02
C PHE A 53 15.37 -10.99 0.37
N ASN A 54 16.08 -10.11 1.07
CA ASN A 54 16.39 -8.77 0.60
C ASN A 54 17.55 -8.84 -0.41
N THR A 55 17.22 -8.89 -1.69
CA THR A 55 18.18 -8.97 -2.81
C THR A 55 19.06 -7.74 -2.92
N ALA A 56 18.56 -6.54 -2.62
CA ALA A 56 19.37 -5.32 -2.59
C ALA A 56 20.51 -5.41 -1.57
N ARG A 57 20.28 -6.03 -0.42
CA ARG A 57 21.34 -6.23 0.57
C ARG A 57 22.42 -7.20 0.10
N ILE A 58 22.05 -8.23 -0.68
CA ILE A 58 23.04 -9.17 -1.25
C ILE A 58 23.94 -8.41 -2.23
N VAL A 59 23.33 -7.61 -3.11
CA VAL A 59 24.07 -6.74 -4.05
C VAL A 59 25.00 -5.79 -3.30
N ASN A 60 24.50 -5.09 -2.28
CA ASN A 60 25.30 -4.15 -1.48
C ASN A 60 26.43 -4.82 -0.68
N GLN A 61 26.31 -6.12 -0.37
CA GLN A 61 27.40 -6.86 0.28
C GLN A 61 28.44 -7.39 -0.72
N ALA A 62 28.03 -7.61 -1.97
CA ALA A 62 28.88 -8.18 -3.00
C ALA A 62 29.70 -7.12 -3.76
N LEU A 63 29.06 -6.01 -4.13
CA LEU A 63 29.65 -4.97 -4.96
C LEU A 63 30.53 -4.02 -4.14
N SER A 64 31.76 -3.78 -4.60
CA SER A 64 32.72 -2.87 -3.96
C SER A 64 32.32 -1.40 -4.05
N ARG A 65 31.56 -1.02 -5.08
CA ARG A 65 31.04 0.33 -5.29
C ARG A 65 29.52 0.34 -5.28
N CYS A 66 28.93 0.01 -4.14
CA CYS A 66 27.48 0.01 -3.96
C CYS A 66 27.04 0.66 -2.65
N ASP A 67 26.09 1.59 -2.76
CA ASP A 67 25.40 2.19 -1.62
C ASP A 67 23.92 1.78 -1.62
N LEU A 68 23.38 1.51 -0.44
CA LEU A 68 21.97 1.16 -0.22
C LEU A 68 21.34 2.16 0.74
N ILE A 69 20.33 2.89 0.26
CA ILE A 69 19.56 3.84 1.08
C ILE A 69 18.12 3.32 1.22
N SER A 70 17.64 3.22 2.46
CA SER A 70 16.25 2.85 2.76
C SER A 70 15.69 3.70 3.90
N GLU A 71 14.85 4.66 3.53
CA GLU A 71 14.25 5.65 4.43
C GLU A 71 12.76 5.83 4.10
N HIS A 72 12.05 6.66 4.87
CA HIS A 72 10.71 7.11 4.50
C HIS A 72 10.78 7.99 3.25
N ASN A 73 9.77 7.96 2.39
CA ASN A 73 9.83 8.63 1.07
C ASN A 73 10.17 10.13 1.16
N LEU A 74 9.65 10.84 2.16
CA LEU A 74 9.96 12.26 2.38
C LEU A 74 11.44 12.48 2.75
N ASP A 75 11.98 11.65 3.64
CA ASP A 75 13.39 11.71 4.06
C ASP A 75 14.32 11.33 2.92
N LEU A 76 13.98 10.23 2.23
CA LEU A 76 14.68 9.75 1.06
C LEU A 76 14.71 10.82 -0.04
N ASN A 77 13.61 11.53 -0.27
CA ASN A 77 13.56 12.64 -1.22
C ASN A 77 14.51 13.77 -0.79
N ARG A 78 14.46 14.22 0.47
CA ARG A 78 15.35 15.28 0.98
C ARG A 78 16.83 14.91 0.86
N ARG A 79 17.17 13.68 1.25
CA ARG A 79 18.54 13.16 1.13
C ARG A 79 18.96 13.03 -0.33
N PHE A 80 18.10 12.48 -1.17
CA PHE A 80 18.40 12.28 -2.58
C PHE A 80 18.55 13.61 -3.32
N GLU A 81 17.82 14.66 -2.96
CA GLU A 81 17.92 15.99 -3.58
C GLU A 81 19.32 16.59 -3.42
N THR A 82 19.93 16.43 -2.24
CA THR A 82 21.23 17.04 -1.89
C THR A 82 22.44 16.15 -2.20
N MET A 83 22.20 14.89 -2.57
CA MET A 83 23.27 13.93 -2.81
C MET A 83 24.04 14.23 -4.11
N SER A 84 25.37 14.22 -4.03
CA SER A 84 26.22 14.30 -5.22
C SER A 84 26.14 13.00 -6.01
N LEU A 85 25.85 13.12 -7.31
CA LEU A 85 25.82 12.01 -8.26
C LEU A 85 26.95 12.20 -9.28
N SER A 86 27.41 11.12 -9.92
CA SER A 86 28.33 11.20 -11.05
C SER A 86 27.71 11.99 -12.21
N GLN A 87 28.56 12.57 -13.07
CA GLN A 87 28.10 13.33 -14.26
C GLN A 87 27.27 12.45 -15.20
N SER A 88 27.71 11.21 -15.42
CA SER A 88 26.99 10.20 -16.20
C SER A 88 26.19 9.27 -15.29
N VAL A 89 25.14 9.79 -14.66
CA VAL A 89 24.21 9.00 -13.83
C VAL A 89 22.93 8.70 -14.59
N GLY A 90 22.35 7.52 -14.38
CA GLY A 90 20.98 7.25 -14.79
C GLY A 90 20.29 6.20 -13.94
N VAL A 91 18.99 6.05 -14.18
CA VAL A 91 18.12 5.18 -13.39
C VAL A 91 17.71 3.94 -14.19
N LEU A 92 17.86 2.77 -13.58
CA LEU A 92 17.37 1.51 -14.10
C LEU A 92 15.86 1.43 -13.85
N TYR A 93 15.08 1.89 -14.83
CA TYR A 93 13.63 1.92 -14.74
C TYR A 93 13.00 1.94 -16.15
N PRO A 94 12.09 1.01 -16.48
CA PRO A 94 11.51 0.94 -17.81
C PRO A 94 10.57 2.12 -18.08
N GLY A 95 10.53 2.55 -19.34
CA GLY A 95 9.68 3.63 -19.83
C GLY A 95 9.79 3.78 -21.33
N LYS A 96 8.91 4.59 -21.93
CA LYS A 96 8.90 4.82 -23.39
C LYS A 96 10.22 5.38 -23.91
N GLU A 97 10.80 6.32 -23.16
CA GLU A 97 12.08 6.98 -23.48
C GLU A 97 13.30 6.23 -22.90
N ALA A 98 13.11 5.02 -22.34
CA ALA A 98 14.21 4.29 -21.71
C ALA A 98 15.10 3.61 -22.76
N LYS A 99 16.39 3.94 -22.73
CA LYS A 99 17.40 3.37 -23.64
C LYS A 99 17.79 1.97 -23.18
N LEU A 100 18.02 1.06 -24.12
CA LEU A 100 18.47 -0.29 -23.80
C LEU A 100 19.97 -0.26 -23.47
N LEU A 101 20.36 -0.78 -22.29
CA LEU A 101 21.77 -0.73 -21.85
C LEU A 101 22.73 -1.44 -22.79
N SER A 102 22.33 -2.58 -23.35
CA SER A 102 23.16 -3.38 -24.26
C SER A 102 23.42 -2.71 -25.60
N GLU A 103 22.62 -1.71 -25.99
CA GLU A 103 22.77 -0.96 -27.25
C GLU A 103 23.62 0.31 -27.08
N LEU A 104 24.05 0.64 -25.86
CA LEU A 104 24.86 1.83 -25.61
C LEU A 104 26.31 1.62 -26.02
N SER A 105 26.86 2.58 -26.76
CA SER A 105 28.30 2.67 -26.97
C SER A 105 29.04 2.85 -25.64
N PRO A 106 30.30 2.40 -25.51
CA PRO A 106 31.06 2.52 -24.26
C PRO A 106 31.07 3.93 -23.65
N ALA A 107 31.18 4.97 -24.47
CA ALA A 107 31.17 6.37 -24.04
C ALA A 107 29.80 6.88 -23.55
N ALA A 108 28.70 6.21 -23.93
CA ALA A 108 27.34 6.57 -23.54
C ALA A 108 26.81 5.80 -22.32
N ARG A 109 27.63 4.89 -21.75
CA ARG A 109 27.27 4.09 -20.59
C ARG A 109 27.34 4.93 -19.30
N PRO A 110 26.43 4.69 -18.34
CA PRO A 110 26.46 5.42 -17.08
C PRO A 110 27.65 4.99 -16.22
N GLU A 111 28.33 5.96 -15.62
CA GLU A 111 29.33 5.74 -14.56
C GLU A 111 28.66 5.42 -13.21
N GLN A 112 27.40 5.84 -13.05
CA GLN A 112 26.59 5.54 -11.88
C GLN A 112 25.19 5.09 -12.29
N LEU A 113 24.77 3.93 -11.77
CA LEU A 113 23.45 3.38 -11.98
C LEU A 113 22.63 3.43 -10.70
N ILE A 114 21.45 4.06 -10.77
CA ILE A 114 20.47 4.05 -9.70
C ILE A 114 19.51 2.88 -9.92
N VAL A 115 19.41 1.99 -8.93
CA VAL A 115 18.52 0.84 -8.95
C VAL A 115 17.41 1.04 -7.93
N ILE A 116 16.16 0.82 -8.31
CA ILE A 116 15.01 0.98 -7.42
C ILE A 116 14.59 -0.39 -6.90
N ASP A 117 14.72 -0.60 -5.59
CA ASP A 117 14.36 -1.87 -4.95
C ASP A 117 12.96 -1.79 -4.32
N GLY A 118 12.10 -2.73 -4.74
CA GLY A 118 10.69 -2.72 -4.39
C GLY A 118 9.85 -3.66 -5.25
N THR A 119 8.63 -3.95 -4.79
CA THR A 119 7.57 -4.36 -5.73
C THR A 119 7.36 -3.28 -6.80
N TRP A 120 6.75 -3.60 -7.93
CA TRP A 120 6.42 -2.59 -8.96
C TRP A 120 5.58 -1.43 -8.44
N HIS A 121 4.70 -1.67 -7.47
CA HIS A 121 3.96 -0.60 -6.80
C HIS A 121 4.90 0.29 -5.97
N HIS A 122 5.85 -0.30 -5.23
CA HIS A 122 6.87 0.43 -4.49
C HIS A 122 7.78 1.24 -5.43
N ALA A 123 8.26 0.64 -6.53
CA ALA A 123 9.13 1.32 -7.48
C ALA A 123 8.42 2.51 -8.17
N LYS A 124 7.15 2.34 -8.58
CA LYS A 124 6.32 3.45 -9.09
C LYS A 124 6.13 4.55 -8.06
N THR A 125 5.98 4.17 -6.79
CA THR A 125 5.84 5.13 -5.69
C THR A 125 7.12 5.94 -5.50
N LEU A 126 8.29 5.30 -5.47
CA LEU A 126 9.58 5.98 -5.38
C LEU A 126 9.84 6.91 -6.58
N MET A 127 9.56 6.44 -7.81
CA MET A 127 9.67 7.29 -9.01
C MET A 127 8.74 8.51 -8.99
N ARG A 128 7.56 8.39 -8.39
CA ARG A 128 6.59 9.49 -8.26
C ARG A 128 7.01 10.47 -7.16
N ASP A 129 7.43 9.95 -6.01
CA ASP A 129 7.64 10.73 -4.78
C ASP A 129 9.02 11.37 -4.69
N ILE A 130 9.97 10.98 -5.55
CA ILE A 130 11.32 11.57 -5.62
C ILE A 130 11.47 12.27 -6.99
N PRO A 131 11.12 13.57 -7.12
CA PRO A 131 11.06 14.25 -8.41
C PRO A 131 12.39 14.24 -9.18
N ARG A 132 13.52 14.35 -8.50
CA ARG A 132 14.86 14.30 -9.12
C ARG A 132 15.11 12.99 -9.89
N LEU A 133 14.49 11.86 -9.53
CA LEU A 133 14.61 10.63 -10.33
C LEU A 133 13.99 10.77 -11.73
N GLN A 134 12.99 11.63 -11.88
CA GLN A 134 12.29 11.82 -13.15
C GLN A 134 13.11 12.63 -14.16
N THR A 135 14.11 13.40 -13.68
CA THR A 135 15.00 14.22 -14.52
C THR A 135 16.19 13.44 -15.06
N LEU A 136 16.45 12.23 -14.54
CA LEU A 136 17.61 11.42 -14.93
C LEU A 136 17.33 10.59 -16.19
N PRO A 137 18.37 10.32 -17.00
CA PRO A 137 18.30 9.33 -18.08
C PRO A 137 17.78 7.99 -17.58
N ARG A 138 16.87 7.38 -18.33
CA ARG A 138 16.29 6.08 -18.00
C ARG A 138 16.90 4.99 -18.85
N TYR A 139 17.20 3.89 -18.19
CA TYR A 139 17.75 2.70 -18.80
C TYR A 139 16.84 1.51 -18.55
N ARG A 140 16.73 0.64 -19.55
CA ARG A 140 16.01 -0.63 -19.47
C ARG A 140 16.93 -1.79 -19.82
N LEU A 141 16.50 -2.97 -19.43
CA LEU A 141 17.10 -4.24 -19.79
C LEU A 141 16.23 -4.93 -20.84
N ALA A 142 16.82 -5.85 -21.58
CA ALA A 142 16.12 -6.81 -22.43
C ALA A 142 16.66 -8.20 -22.05
N PRO A 143 16.19 -8.78 -20.93
CA PRO A 143 16.68 -10.08 -20.51
C PRO A 143 16.26 -11.15 -21.54
N GLU A 144 17.24 -11.89 -22.05
CA GLU A 144 17.04 -12.97 -23.02
C GLU A 144 16.41 -14.22 -22.36
N THR A 145 16.57 -14.37 -21.05
CA THR A 145 16.03 -15.47 -20.25
C THR A 145 15.06 -14.97 -19.17
N PRO A 146 14.02 -15.74 -18.82
CA PRO A 146 13.15 -15.44 -17.68
C PRO A 146 13.91 -15.25 -16.36
N GLY A 147 13.33 -14.47 -15.44
CA GLY A 147 13.85 -14.29 -14.08
C GLY A 147 13.92 -15.61 -13.30
N ARG A 148 14.99 -15.82 -12.54
CA ARG A 148 15.28 -17.02 -11.74
C ARG A 148 14.80 -16.90 -10.28
N TYR A 149 14.14 -15.79 -9.90
CA TYR A 149 13.68 -15.56 -8.54
C TYR A 149 12.41 -16.34 -8.15
N ARG A 150 12.56 -17.66 -8.04
CA ARG A 150 11.46 -18.64 -7.84
C ARG A 150 10.72 -18.52 -6.50
N ILE A 151 11.26 -17.76 -5.54
CA ILE A 151 10.65 -17.55 -4.21
C ILE A 151 9.72 -16.33 -4.18
N ARG A 152 9.67 -15.47 -5.21
CA ARG A 152 8.72 -14.32 -5.22
C ARG A 152 7.79 -14.41 -6.43
N ARG A 153 6.57 -13.89 -6.30
CA ARG A 153 5.66 -13.78 -7.46
C ARG A 153 6.03 -12.53 -8.23
N GLU A 154 6.61 -12.73 -9.40
CA GLU A 154 6.90 -11.70 -10.38
C GLU A 154 5.66 -11.44 -11.25
N PRO A 155 5.40 -10.19 -11.69
CA PRO A 155 4.21 -9.88 -12.47
C PRO A 155 4.24 -10.39 -13.91
N ASN A 156 5.40 -10.78 -14.41
CA ASN A 156 5.58 -11.50 -15.67
C ASN A 156 6.93 -12.24 -15.64
N GLU A 157 7.12 -13.14 -16.60
CA GLU A 157 8.31 -14.01 -16.71
C GLU A 157 9.61 -13.24 -16.95
N HIS A 158 9.52 -11.98 -17.38
CA HIS A 158 10.68 -11.10 -17.66
C HIS A 158 10.99 -10.12 -16.52
N ALA A 159 10.24 -10.16 -15.42
CA ALA A 159 10.60 -9.35 -14.27
C ALA A 159 11.83 -9.98 -13.62
N LEU A 160 12.78 -9.14 -13.23
CA LEU A 160 14.00 -9.55 -12.57
C LEU A 160 13.95 -9.09 -11.12
N SER A 161 14.53 -9.88 -10.21
CA SER A 161 14.85 -9.38 -8.87
C SER A 161 15.86 -8.23 -8.94
N THR A 162 15.98 -7.44 -7.88
CA THR A 162 16.97 -6.34 -7.81
C THR A 162 18.39 -6.83 -8.07
N LEU A 163 18.72 -8.05 -7.63
CA LEU A 163 20.02 -8.66 -7.86
C LEU A 163 20.22 -8.99 -9.33
N GLU A 164 19.26 -9.68 -9.95
CA GLU A 164 19.35 -10.06 -11.37
C GLU A 164 19.35 -8.83 -12.29
N ALA A 165 18.52 -7.83 -11.98
CA ALA A 165 18.49 -6.57 -12.71
C ALA A 165 19.83 -5.83 -12.60
N THR A 166 20.44 -5.81 -11.41
CA THR A 166 21.75 -5.18 -11.22
C THR A 166 22.84 -5.94 -11.97
N VAL A 167 22.91 -7.27 -11.83
CA VAL A 167 23.91 -8.09 -12.54
C VAL A 167 23.75 -7.97 -14.05
N SER A 168 22.53 -8.05 -14.58
CA SER A 168 22.27 -7.87 -16.01
C SER A 168 22.69 -6.49 -16.51
N ALA A 169 22.44 -5.43 -15.72
CA ALA A 169 22.88 -4.08 -16.06
C ALA A 169 24.40 -3.97 -16.05
N LEU A 170 25.08 -4.51 -15.03
CA LEU A 170 26.55 -4.46 -14.94
C LEU A 170 27.20 -5.28 -16.05
N LYS A 171 26.68 -6.46 -16.41
CA LYS A 171 27.18 -7.23 -17.56
C LYS A 171 27.06 -6.45 -18.89
N ALA A 172 26.01 -5.65 -19.05
CA ALA A 172 25.86 -4.80 -20.23
C ALA A 172 26.82 -3.60 -20.22
N ILE A 173 27.09 -3.03 -19.05
CA ILE A 173 27.88 -1.80 -18.91
C ILE A 173 29.39 -2.10 -18.84
N GLU A 174 29.78 -3.13 -18.10
CA GLU A 174 31.14 -3.51 -17.77
C GLU A 174 31.36 -5.03 -17.87
N PRO A 175 31.30 -5.60 -19.09
CA PRO A 175 31.31 -7.06 -19.32
C PRO A 175 32.56 -7.78 -18.79
N ASP A 176 33.68 -7.08 -18.64
CA ASP A 176 34.95 -7.63 -18.16
C ASP A 176 35.02 -7.77 -16.62
N THR A 177 33.92 -7.47 -15.90
CA THR A 177 33.88 -7.51 -14.44
C THR A 177 33.71 -8.95 -13.96
N ASP A 178 34.75 -9.49 -13.34
CA ASP A 178 34.74 -10.83 -12.76
C ASP A 178 33.78 -10.95 -11.56
N GLY A 179 33.24 -12.15 -11.35
CA GLY A 179 32.45 -12.49 -10.15
C GLY A 179 30.96 -12.13 -10.20
N LEU A 180 30.49 -11.45 -11.25
CA LEU A 180 29.06 -11.18 -11.47
C LEU A 180 28.23 -12.47 -11.58
N ASP A 181 28.77 -13.52 -12.22
CA ASP A 181 28.12 -14.84 -12.28
C ASP A 181 28.08 -15.53 -10.92
N ARG A 182 29.14 -15.43 -10.12
CA ARG A 182 29.17 -15.99 -8.76
C ARG A 182 28.11 -15.34 -7.86
N LEU A 183 27.75 -14.09 -8.12
CA LEU A 183 26.68 -13.40 -7.40
C LEU A 183 25.31 -13.98 -7.74
N LEU A 184 25.08 -14.36 -9.00
CA LEU A 184 23.89 -15.12 -9.40
C LEU A 184 23.88 -16.51 -8.78
N ASP A 185 25.02 -17.21 -8.77
CA ASP A 185 25.15 -18.54 -8.15
C ASP A 185 24.84 -18.49 -6.64
N ALA A 186 25.35 -17.48 -5.92
CA ALA A 186 25.07 -17.28 -4.50
C ALA A 186 23.58 -17.03 -4.24
N PHE A 187 22.94 -16.26 -5.12
CA PHE A 187 21.50 -16.02 -5.07
C PHE A 187 20.69 -17.29 -5.35
N GLU A 188 21.08 -18.08 -6.35
CA GLU A 188 20.46 -19.36 -6.68
C GLU A 188 20.60 -20.36 -5.53
N ARG A 189 21.77 -20.48 -4.92
CA ARG A 189 21.97 -21.32 -3.73
C ARG A 189 21.07 -20.90 -2.58
N MET A 190 20.98 -19.60 -2.28
CA MET A 190 20.05 -19.09 -1.27
C MET A 190 18.59 -19.47 -1.62
N VAL A 191 18.24 -19.41 -2.90
CA VAL A 191 16.90 -19.78 -3.38
C VAL A 191 16.65 -21.28 -3.19
N ASP A 192 17.60 -22.12 -3.62
CA ASP A 192 17.51 -23.57 -3.53
C ASP A 192 17.52 -24.05 -2.07
N ASP A 193 18.39 -23.49 -1.23
CA ASP A 193 18.43 -23.77 0.21
C ASP A 193 17.08 -23.45 0.87
N GLN A 194 16.45 -22.34 0.49
CA GLN A 194 15.13 -22.01 1.00
C GLN A 194 14.05 -22.99 0.53
N LEU A 195 14.10 -23.42 -0.73
CA LEU A 195 13.18 -24.41 -1.27
C LEU A 195 13.37 -25.78 -0.59
N ASN A 196 14.61 -26.17 -0.32
CA ASN A 196 14.99 -27.45 0.30
C ASN A 196 14.70 -27.50 1.81
N HIS A 197 14.84 -26.40 2.53
CA HIS A 197 14.51 -26.31 3.96
C HIS A 197 13.02 -26.02 4.22
N THR A 198 12.19 -26.01 3.18
CA THR A 198 10.73 -25.96 3.32
C THR A 198 10.21 -27.40 3.33
N PRO A 199 9.71 -27.95 4.46
CA PRO A 199 9.15 -29.30 4.48
C PRO A 199 8.01 -29.38 3.47
N SER A 200 8.10 -30.35 2.55
CA SER A 200 7.06 -30.83 1.62
C SER A 200 5.88 -29.88 1.41
N ALA A 201 5.92 -29.02 0.38
CA ALA A 201 4.73 -28.48 -0.31
C ALA A 201 3.50 -28.07 0.55
N LYS A 202 3.71 -27.69 1.80
CA LYS A 202 2.80 -26.93 2.63
C LYS A 202 3.50 -25.62 2.91
N HIS A 203 3.57 -24.87 1.81
CA HIS A 203 3.05 -23.53 1.86
C HIS A 203 3.93 -22.55 2.69
N TRP A 204 5.13 -22.21 2.20
CA TRP A 204 5.67 -20.86 2.50
C TRP A 204 4.73 -19.77 1.91
N ARG A 205 3.92 -20.19 0.91
CA ARG A 205 2.71 -19.54 0.37
C ARG A 205 1.39 -20.00 1.00
N ALA A 206 1.36 -20.73 2.11
CA ALA A 206 0.29 -20.45 3.05
C ALA A 206 0.82 -19.15 3.58
N ASN A 207 0.09 -18.07 3.31
CA ASN A 207 -0.34 -17.33 4.50
C ASN A 207 -0.50 -18.41 5.56
N GLN A 208 0.38 -18.55 6.57
CA GLN A 208 -0.09 -19.06 7.87
C GLN A 208 -1.45 -18.42 7.96
N SER A 209 -2.54 -19.17 7.71
CA SER A 209 -3.77 -18.56 7.19
C SER A 209 -4.03 -17.44 8.16
N ARG A 210 -3.81 -16.16 7.76
CA ARG A 210 -3.30 -15.10 8.67
C ARG A 210 -3.89 -15.37 10.04
N ARG A 211 -3.11 -15.91 11.01
CA ARG A 211 -3.60 -16.64 12.21
C ARG A 211 -5.12 -16.67 12.25
N ARG A 212 -5.77 -17.73 11.74
CA ARG A 212 -7.20 -17.75 11.39
C ARG A 212 -8.05 -17.29 12.58
N GLY A 213 -8.29 -15.99 12.57
CA GLY A 213 -8.97 -15.08 13.49
C GLY A 213 -8.92 -13.74 12.75
N SER A 214 -10.07 -13.11 12.47
CA SER A 214 -10.27 -12.25 11.28
C SER A 214 -9.15 -11.25 11.00
N PRO A 215 -8.31 -11.53 9.99
CA PRO A 215 -6.98 -10.96 9.93
C PRO A 215 -6.86 -9.61 9.21
N ASN A 216 -7.98 -8.98 8.84
CA ASN A 216 -7.99 -7.63 8.27
C ASN A 216 -8.83 -6.64 9.07
N VAL A 217 -9.18 -6.94 10.32
CA VAL A 217 -9.88 -5.99 11.20
C VAL A 217 -8.83 -5.13 11.92
N PRO A 218 -8.76 -3.81 11.68
CA PRO A 218 -7.86 -2.91 12.39
C PRO A 218 -8.07 -2.97 13.92
N ARG A 219 -6.98 -2.92 14.71
CA ARG A 219 -7.04 -3.04 16.18
C ARG A 219 -8.00 -2.04 16.83
N VAL A 220 -8.09 -0.84 16.28
CA VAL A 220 -9.00 0.21 16.75
C VAL A 220 -10.47 -0.26 16.74
N LEU A 221 -10.88 -1.09 15.76
CA LEU A 221 -12.24 -1.67 15.70
C LEU A 221 -12.46 -2.85 16.65
N THR A 222 -11.44 -3.24 17.42
CA THR A 222 -11.52 -4.37 18.38
C THR A 222 -11.16 -3.98 19.82
N ARG A 223 -10.54 -2.80 20.02
CA ARG A 223 -9.97 -2.40 21.31
C ARG A 223 -10.22 -0.94 21.68
N GLU A 224 -10.46 -0.08 20.70
CA GLU A 224 -10.53 1.38 20.89
C GLU A 224 -11.78 1.96 20.23
N LEU A 225 -12.91 1.24 20.31
CA LEU A 225 -14.18 1.67 19.71
C LEU A 225 -14.64 3.06 20.16
N GLN A 226 -14.25 3.49 21.36
CA GLN A 226 -14.56 4.82 21.89
C GLN A 226 -13.99 5.96 21.04
N ASN A 227 -12.95 5.68 20.25
CA ASN A 227 -12.29 6.61 19.35
C ASN A 227 -12.73 6.41 17.89
N VAL A 228 -13.69 5.53 17.60
CA VAL A 228 -14.13 5.27 16.23
C VAL A 228 -15.36 6.11 15.91
N VAL A 229 -15.24 6.92 14.86
CA VAL A 229 -16.33 7.73 14.30
C VAL A 229 -16.70 7.12 12.94
N VAL A 230 -17.87 6.49 12.84
CA VAL A 230 -18.36 5.98 11.56
C VAL A 230 -19.06 7.11 10.82
N ALA A 231 -18.73 7.32 9.55
CA ALA A 231 -19.28 8.40 8.75
C ALA A 231 -19.81 7.91 7.39
N TYR A 232 -20.79 8.63 6.87
CA TYR A 232 -21.32 8.47 5.53
C TYR A 232 -21.69 9.84 4.93
N GLY A 233 -21.57 9.96 3.61
CA GLY A 233 -21.94 11.18 2.91
C GLY A 233 -22.54 10.89 1.54
N GLU A 234 -23.54 11.67 1.16
CA GLU A 234 -24.10 11.68 -0.19
C GLU A 234 -23.40 12.76 -1.02
N GLN A 235 -23.14 12.41 -2.27
CA GLN A 235 -22.45 13.29 -3.22
C GLN A 235 -23.45 14.07 -4.07
N GLU A 236 -23.03 15.22 -4.56
CA GLU A 236 -23.79 16.02 -5.51
C GLU A 236 -23.95 15.32 -6.87
N LYS A 237 -24.90 15.79 -7.69
CA LYS A 237 -25.08 15.31 -9.06
C LYS A 237 -23.97 15.91 -9.92
N GLY A 238 -22.87 15.18 -10.10
CA GLY A 238 -21.80 15.61 -10.99
C GLY A 238 -22.31 15.86 -12.41
N GLU A 239 -21.77 16.86 -13.10
CA GLU A 239 -22.07 17.11 -14.50
C GLU A 239 -21.80 15.84 -15.31
N ARG A 240 -22.85 15.29 -15.93
CA ARG A 240 -22.76 14.12 -16.78
C ARG A 240 -22.03 14.57 -18.06
N LEU A 241 -20.70 14.46 -18.09
CA LEU A 241 -19.97 14.69 -19.34
C LEU A 241 -20.56 13.76 -20.41
N ASP A 242 -21.08 14.38 -21.48
CA ASP A 242 -21.58 13.67 -22.64
C ASP A 242 -20.58 12.61 -23.09
N ARG A 243 -21.08 11.40 -23.37
CA ARG A 243 -20.26 10.25 -23.80
C ARG A 243 -19.48 10.50 -25.12
N GLY A 244 -19.60 11.69 -25.73
CA GLY A 244 -18.92 12.10 -26.96
C GLY A 244 -17.73 13.07 -26.79
N ALA A 245 -17.44 13.59 -25.59
CA ALA A 245 -16.34 14.55 -25.43
C ALA A 245 -14.96 13.86 -25.46
N ARG A 246 -14.12 14.28 -26.42
CA ARG A 246 -12.79 13.73 -26.75
C ARG A 246 -11.91 13.53 -25.51
N ARG A 247 -11.22 12.39 -25.45
CA ARG A 247 -10.16 12.03 -24.48
C ARG A 247 -8.98 13.02 -24.55
N GLY A 248 -9.14 14.23 -24.02
CA GLY A 248 -8.08 15.25 -24.06
C GLY A 248 -8.15 16.27 -22.93
N VAL A 249 -9.34 16.59 -22.42
CA VAL A 249 -9.51 17.57 -21.34
C VAL A 249 -10.36 16.93 -20.25
N ARG A 250 -9.72 16.20 -19.32
CA ARG A 250 -10.38 15.80 -18.08
C ARG A 250 -10.52 17.03 -17.20
N ASN A 251 -11.57 17.81 -17.39
CA ASN A 251 -11.96 18.80 -16.40
C ASN A 251 -12.20 18.03 -15.09
N ARG A 252 -11.39 18.31 -14.07
CA ARG A 252 -11.36 17.57 -12.79
C ARG A 252 -12.55 18.03 -11.95
N PHE A 253 -13.77 17.71 -12.35
CA PHE A 253 -14.93 17.99 -11.50
C PHE A 253 -14.80 17.15 -10.22
N ARG A 254 -14.50 17.81 -9.10
CA ARG A 254 -14.38 17.19 -7.80
C ARG A 254 -15.77 17.18 -7.17
N ALA A 255 -16.47 16.05 -7.25
CA ALA A 255 -17.80 15.92 -6.66
C ALA A 255 -17.76 16.29 -5.17
N LYS A 256 -18.60 17.24 -4.76
CA LYS A 256 -18.75 17.72 -3.40
C LYS A 256 -19.79 16.89 -2.63
N PRO A 257 -19.67 16.77 -1.30
CA PRO A 257 -20.75 16.24 -0.47
C PRO A 257 -21.91 17.25 -0.40
N ILE A 258 -23.14 16.76 -0.41
CA ILE A 258 -24.36 17.55 -0.16
C ILE A 258 -25.00 17.22 1.18
N SER A 259 -24.59 16.09 1.77
CA SER A 259 -25.00 15.64 3.09
C SER A 259 -23.86 14.85 3.70
N TRP A 260 -23.56 15.09 4.98
CA TRP A 260 -22.56 14.36 5.74
C TRP A 260 -23.10 14.03 7.12
N THR A 261 -23.04 12.74 7.50
CA THR A 261 -23.50 12.26 8.80
C THR A 261 -22.47 11.32 9.41
N ALA A 262 -22.31 11.36 10.73
CA ALA A 262 -21.40 10.51 11.46
C ALA A 262 -21.88 10.22 12.89
N GLU A 263 -21.41 9.11 13.46
CA GLU A 263 -21.66 8.73 14.85
C GLU A 263 -20.39 8.15 15.48
N ARG A 264 -20.08 8.58 16.71
CA ARG A 264 -19.05 7.97 17.55
C ARG A 264 -19.59 6.68 18.18
N LEU A 265 -18.95 5.54 17.90
CA LEU A 265 -19.53 4.22 18.12
C LEU A 265 -19.97 3.91 19.55
N VAL A 266 -19.23 4.38 20.56
CA VAL A 266 -19.50 4.09 21.97
C VAL A 266 -20.36 5.15 22.63
N SER A 267 -20.07 6.45 22.42
CA SER A 267 -20.84 7.51 23.08
C SER A 267 -22.17 7.81 22.39
N GLY A 268 -22.33 7.41 21.12
CA GLY A 268 -23.49 7.78 20.31
C GLY A 268 -23.53 9.26 19.93
N GLU A 269 -22.43 10.00 20.15
CA GLU A 269 -22.33 11.41 19.76
C GLU A 269 -22.41 11.53 18.23
N ARG A 270 -23.29 12.40 17.74
CA ARG A 270 -23.63 12.49 16.33
C ARG A 270 -23.25 13.81 15.70
N PHE A 271 -22.97 13.71 14.40
CA PHE A 271 -22.80 14.83 13.51
C PHE A 271 -23.74 14.65 12.32
N GLU A 272 -24.48 15.70 11.98
CA GLU A 272 -25.31 15.74 10.78
C GLU A 272 -25.23 17.14 10.19
N CYS A 273 -24.98 17.22 8.88
CA CYS A 273 -24.80 18.47 8.19
C CYS A 273 -25.30 18.34 6.74
N MET A 274 -26.15 19.27 6.34
CA MET A 274 -26.53 19.47 4.94
C MET A 274 -25.67 20.58 4.36
N ILE A 275 -25.16 20.36 3.14
CA ILE A 275 -24.12 21.20 2.55
C ILE A 275 -24.65 21.78 1.25
N GLN A 276 -24.46 23.09 1.08
CA GLN A 276 -24.87 23.82 -0.11
C GLN A 276 -24.20 23.22 -1.37
N SER A 277 -25.00 23.06 -2.42
CA SER A 277 -24.59 22.47 -3.69
C SER A 277 -24.80 23.48 -4.81
N ASP A 278 -23.78 23.66 -5.65
CA ASP A 278 -23.89 24.48 -6.87
C ASP A 278 -24.60 23.71 -8.00
N SER A 279 -24.59 22.37 -7.92
CA SER A 279 -25.38 21.51 -8.81
C SER A 279 -26.82 21.44 -8.29
N GLY A 280 -27.78 21.92 -9.09
CA GLY A 280 -29.18 22.06 -8.69
C GLY A 280 -29.77 20.81 -8.03
N LEU A 281 -30.56 21.01 -6.97
CA LEU A 281 -31.21 19.96 -6.17
C LEU A 281 -32.50 19.46 -6.84
N GLU A 282 -32.39 18.91 -8.06
CA GLU A 282 -33.55 18.40 -8.81
C GLU A 282 -34.37 17.37 -8.00
N HIS A 283 -35.70 17.44 -8.12
CA HIS A 283 -36.65 16.61 -7.37
C HIS A 283 -36.36 15.10 -7.45
N ASP A 284 -36.12 14.56 -8.66
CA ASP A 284 -35.85 13.13 -8.86
C ASP A 284 -34.54 12.67 -8.22
N PHE A 285 -33.54 13.56 -8.20
CA PHE A 285 -32.26 13.30 -7.56
C PHE A 285 -32.43 13.23 -6.03
N LEU A 286 -33.13 14.20 -5.44
CA LEU A 286 -33.45 14.23 -4.01
C LEU A 286 -34.30 13.02 -3.59
N LYS A 287 -35.31 12.66 -4.38
CA LYS A 287 -36.18 11.50 -4.13
C LYS A 287 -35.38 10.20 -4.04
N ARG A 288 -34.37 10.00 -4.90
CA ARG A 288 -33.46 8.83 -4.85
C ARG A 288 -32.59 8.80 -3.58
N LEU A 289 -32.27 9.97 -3.02
CA LEU A 289 -31.55 10.09 -1.76
C LEU A 289 -32.46 10.06 -0.53
N GLN A 290 -33.78 10.01 -0.75
CA GLN A 290 -34.80 10.14 0.29
C GLN A 290 -34.62 11.47 1.07
N LEU A 291 -34.34 12.53 0.32
CA LEU A 291 -34.23 13.90 0.81
C LEU A 291 -35.32 14.75 0.17
N THR A 292 -35.58 15.91 0.76
CA THR A 292 -36.51 16.94 0.28
C THR A 292 -35.80 18.29 0.34
N GLU A 293 -36.29 19.28 -0.41
CA GLU A 293 -35.72 20.64 -0.39
C GLU A 293 -35.69 21.23 1.03
N ASN A 294 -36.68 20.92 1.87
CA ASN A 294 -36.73 21.37 3.26
C ASN A 294 -35.52 20.92 4.10
N HIS A 295 -34.88 19.78 3.77
CA HIS A 295 -33.66 19.36 4.46
C HIS A 295 -32.49 20.33 4.21
N PHE A 296 -32.53 21.08 3.10
CA PHE A 296 -31.50 22.03 2.73
C PHE A 296 -31.81 23.48 3.16
N ALA A 297 -32.91 23.71 3.89
CA ALA A 297 -33.27 25.04 4.38
C ALA A 297 -32.14 25.66 5.23
N ASP A 298 -31.49 24.84 6.07
CA ASP A 298 -30.37 25.22 6.92
C ASP A 298 -29.03 24.70 6.38
N ALA A 299 -28.93 24.44 5.07
CA ALA A 299 -27.70 23.94 4.47
C ALA A 299 -26.57 24.97 4.61
N VAL A 300 -25.41 24.52 5.07
CA VAL A 300 -24.26 25.38 5.33
C VAL A 300 -23.29 25.41 4.16
N SER A 301 -22.43 26.43 4.13
CA SER A 301 -21.33 26.49 3.18
C SER A 301 -20.31 25.37 3.42
N ILE A 302 -19.49 25.05 2.42
CA ILE A 302 -18.39 24.08 2.57
C ILE A 302 -17.43 24.51 3.69
N ASP A 303 -17.16 25.81 3.81
CA ASP A 303 -16.23 26.33 4.81
C ASP A 303 -16.76 26.09 6.23
N THR A 304 -18.03 26.40 6.45
CA THR A 304 -18.74 26.13 7.70
C THR A 304 -18.79 24.64 8.01
N PHE A 305 -19.05 23.79 7.01
CA PHE A 305 -18.99 22.33 7.17
C PHE A 305 -17.62 21.87 7.66
N ARG A 306 -16.50 22.38 7.10
CA ARG A 306 -15.16 22.02 7.54
C ARG A 306 -14.89 22.41 8.99
N GLU A 307 -15.33 23.61 9.39
CA GLU A 307 -15.18 24.11 10.76
C GLU A 307 -15.97 23.26 11.75
N GLN A 308 -17.23 22.98 11.46
CA GLN A 308 -18.08 22.13 12.30
C GLN A 308 -17.56 20.70 12.38
N TRP A 309 -17.12 20.13 11.25
CA TRP A 309 -16.56 18.78 11.20
C TRP A 309 -15.27 18.68 12.03
N ARG A 310 -14.38 19.67 11.91
CA ARG A 310 -13.16 19.75 12.71
C ARG A 310 -13.46 19.90 14.20
N ALA A 311 -14.46 20.69 14.58
CA ALA A 311 -14.86 20.87 15.97
C ALA A 311 -15.46 19.59 16.59
N PHE A 312 -16.13 18.77 15.78
CA PHE A 312 -16.69 17.49 16.20
C PHE A 312 -15.62 16.40 16.44
N LEU A 313 -14.54 16.41 15.65
CA LEU A 313 -13.47 15.44 15.77
C LEU A 313 -12.54 15.73 16.95
N ARG A 314 -12.14 14.65 17.63
CA ARG A 314 -11.12 14.65 18.68
C ARG A 314 -9.78 14.22 18.08
N PRO A 315 -8.64 14.67 18.63
CA PRO A 315 -7.33 14.24 18.14
C PRO A 315 -7.09 12.73 18.14
N SER A 316 -7.78 11.98 19.02
CA SER A 316 -7.70 10.52 19.11
C SER A 316 -8.61 9.78 18.12
N ASP A 317 -9.45 10.49 17.36
CA ASP A 317 -10.49 9.85 16.55
C ASP A 317 -9.96 9.20 15.27
N HIS A 318 -10.54 8.05 14.98
CA HIS A 318 -10.38 7.32 13.75
C HIS A 318 -11.70 7.32 12.97
N VAL A 319 -11.70 8.01 11.83
CA VAL A 319 -12.86 8.06 10.95
C VAL A 319 -12.96 6.75 10.17
N ALA A 320 -14.11 6.10 10.20
CA ALA A 320 -14.41 4.89 9.46
C ALA A 320 -15.53 5.14 8.44
N VAL A 321 -15.30 4.78 7.18
CA VAL A 321 -16.34 4.82 6.15
C VAL A 321 -16.45 3.47 5.47
N TYR A 322 -17.64 3.13 4.96
CA TYR A 322 -17.81 1.85 4.28
C TYR A 322 -17.05 1.80 2.95
N HIS A 323 -17.24 2.78 2.07
CA HIS A 323 -16.67 2.78 0.71
C HIS A 323 -15.59 3.87 0.54
N PRO A 324 -14.49 3.60 -0.19
CA PRO A 324 -13.43 4.59 -0.41
C PRO A 324 -13.88 5.85 -1.15
N ASN A 325 -14.98 5.79 -1.91
CA ASN A 325 -15.55 6.98 -2.56
C ASN A 325 -16.16 7.96 -1.55
N THR A 326 -16.71 7.49 -0.43
CA THR A 326 -17.20 8.38 0.63
C THR A 326 -16.05 9.17 1.24
N ALA A 327 -14.92 8.52 1.51
CA ALA A 327 -13.69 9.22 1.97
C ALA A 327 -13.13 10.20 0.93
N LYS A 328 -13.42 10.04 -0.37
CA LYS A 328 -13.00 11.02 -1.38
C LYS A 328 -13.77 12.33 -1.26
N LEU A 329 -14.99 12.34 -0.72
CA LEU A 329 -15.78 13.56 -0.58
C LEU A 329 -15.11 14.55 0.38
N LEU A 330 -14.63 14.09 1.54
CA LEU A 330 -13.84 14.92 2.46
C LEU A 330 -12.59 15.49 1.80
N ARG A 331 -11.85 14.65 1.04
CA ARG A 331 -10.67 15.09 0.28
C ARG A 331 -11.00 16.11 -0.81
N ASN A 332 -12.18 16.03 -1.41
CA ASN A 332 -12.55 16.93 -2.50
C ASN A 332 -12.82 18.35 -2.00
N VAL A 333 -13.20 18.50 -0.73
CA VAL A 333 -13.46 19.78 -0.06
C VAL A 333 -12.38 20.17 0.94
N ASP A 334 -11.25 19.46 0.98
CA ASP A 334 -10.15 19.70 1.91
C ASP A 334 -10.60 19.75 3.40
N ALA A 335 -11.60 18.95 3.77
CA ALA A 335 -12.00 18.77 5.17
C ALA A 335 -11.01 17.87 5.92
N GLU A 336 -10.86 18.08 7.23
CA GLU A 336 -9.94 17.29 8.07
C GLU A 336 -10.33 15.80 8.09
N PHE A 337 -9.35 14.92 7.88
CA PHE A 337 -9.54 13.49 8.07
C PHE A 337 -8.23 12.85 8.52
N SER A 338 -8.26 12.18 9.67
CA SER A 338 -7.22 11.22 10.09
C SER A 338 -7.21 10.00 9.16
N ASP A 339 -6.24 9.09 9.32
CA ASP A 339 -6.18 7.81 8.60
C ASP A 339 -7.55 7.12 8.57
N THR A 340 -8.22 7.15 7.41
CA THR A 340 -9.60 6.68 7.29
C THR A 340 -9.66 5.17 7.16
N LEU A 341 -10.43 4.52 8.02
CA LEU A 341 -10.67 3.08 7.95
C LEU A 341 -11.72 2.80 6.87
N ILE A 342 -11.38 1.95 5.90
CA ILE A 342 -12.30 1.54 4.83
C ILE A 342 -12.91 0.19 5.18
N LEU A 343 -14.14 0.18 5.69
CA LEU A 343 -14.78 -1.04 6.20
C LEU A 343 -15.03 -2.09 5.11
N LYS A 344 -15.35 -1.68 3.87
CA LYS A 344 -15.50 -2.62 2.74
C LYS A 344 -14.22 -3.41 2.42
N SER A 345 -13.05 -2.90 2.84
CA SER A 345 -11.79 -3.63 2.67
C SER A 345 -11.58 -4.73 3.70
N ILE A 346 -12.39 -4.79 4.75
CA ILE A 346 -12.31 -5.79 5.82
C ILE A 346 -13.00 -7.07 5.34
N HIS A 347 -12.22 -8.15 5.26
CA HIS A 347 -12.70 -9.45 4.81
C HIS A 347 -12.93 -10.35 6.03
N ILE A 348 -14.16 -10.81 6.21
CA ILE A 348 -14.56 -11.81 7.21
C ILE A 348 -15.17 -13.01 6.48
N LYS A 349 -15.09 -14.23 7.03
CA LYS A 349 -15.49 -15.47 6.33
C LYS A 349 -16.94 -15.44 5.82
N SER A 350 -17.82 -14.71 6.50
CA SER A 350 -19.24 -14.53 6.17
C SER A 350 -19.51 -13.36 5.21
N HIS A 351 -18.49 -12.60 4.79
CA HIS A 351 -18.64 -11.43 3.92
C HIS A 351 -17.70 -11.52 2.72
N THR A 352 -18.25 -11.79 1.52
CA THR A 352 -17.47 -11.68 0.29
C THR A 352 -17.49 -10.23 -0.23
N PRO A 353 -16.42 -9.71 -0.83
CA PRO A 353 -16.37 -8.31 -1.32
C PRO A 353 -17.38 -7.95 -2.41
N SER A 354 -17.97 -8.97 -3.06
CA SER A 354 -19.04 -8.83 -4.06
C SER A 354 -20.41 -8.59 -3.45
N ASP A 355 -20.61 -8.92 -2.18
CA ASP A 355 -21.89 -8.77 -1.51
C ASP A 355 -22.12 -7.29 -1.13
N SER A 356 -23.38 -6.85 -1.25
CA SER A 356 -23.75 -5.55 -0.68
C SER A 356 -23.72 -5.64 0.85
N LEU A 357 -23.38 -4.52 1.52
CA LEU A 357 -23.39 -4.48 2.99
C LEU A 357 -24.75 -4.92 3.56
N GLU A 358 -25.83 -4.54 2.89
CA GLU A 358 -27.19 -4.87 3.28
C GLU A 358 -27.47 -6.37 3.16
N SER A 359 -27.02 -7.00 2.06
CA SER A 359 -27.12 -8.45 1.88
C SER A 359 -26.38 -9.19 3.01
N PHE A 360 -25.19 -8.70 3.37
CA PHE A 360 -24.42 -9.25 4.48
C PHE A 360 -25.15 -9.15 5.82
N LEU A 361 -25.60 -7.94 6.19
CA LEU A 361 -26.29 -7.73 7.46
C LEU A 361 -27.55 -8.60 7.56
N ASN A 362 -28.31 -8.69 6.47
CA ASN A 362 -29.48 -9.56 6.40
C ASN A 362 -29.11 -11.04 6.54
N SER A 363 -28.05 -11.51 5.88
CA SER A 363 -27.59 -12.90 5.97
C SER A 363 -27.13 -13.31 7.38
N GLN A 364 -26.66 -12.34 8.18
CA GLN A 364 -26.22 -12.54 9.56
C GLN A 364 -27.30 -12.16 10.58
N ALA A 365 -28.51 -11.81 10.13
CA ALA A 365 -29.59 -11.30 10.98
C ALA A 365 -29.19 -10.12 11.89
N ILE A 366 -28.25 -9.28 11.42
CA ILE A 366 -27.79 -8.09 12.15
C ILE A 366 -28.77 -6.95 11.90
N VAL A 367 -29.36 -6.43 12.98
CA VAL A 367 -30.32 -5.33 12.91
C VAL A 367 -29.59 -3.99 12.99
N SER A 368 -29.74 -3.17 11.95
CA SER A 368 -29.31 -1.77 11.96
C SER A 368 -30.32 -0.91 12.70
N ARG A 369 -29.86 -0.17 13.71
CA ARG A 369 -30.68 0.87 14.36
C ARG A 369 -30.63 2.14 13.53
N VAL A 370 -31.66 2.33 12.71
CA VAL A 370 -31.79 3.51 11.86
C VAL A 370 -32.46 4.62 12.66
N GLU A 371 -31.82 5.78 12.71
CA GLU A 371 -32.38 6.99 13.28
C GLU A 371 -32.39 8.05 12.18
N GLY A 372 -33.60 8.50 11.82
CA GLY A 372 -33.84 9.37 10.67
C GLY A 372 -34.40 8.63 9.45
N ASN A 373 -34.91 9.40 8.49
CA ASN A 373 -35.66 8.87 7.34
C ASN A 373 -34.92 9.03 6.00
N SER A 374 -33.63 9.36 6.04
CA SER A 374 -32.82 9.55 4.83
C SER A 374 -32.06 8.28 4.44
N ARG A 375 -31.68 8.18 3.16
CA ARG A 375 -30.77 7.11 2.70
C ARG A 375 -29.42 7.18 3.41
N ALA A 376 -28.94 8.39 3.73
CA ALA A 376 -27.68 8.58 4.45
C ALA A 376 -27.74 7.97 5.86
N SER A 377 -28.85 8.19 6.58
CA SER A 377 -29.10 7.62 7.91
C SER A 377 -29.10 6.09 7.87
N LEU A 378 -29.78 5.48 6.89
CA LEU A 378 -29.78 4.02 6.70
C LEU A 378 -28.37 3.47 6.41
N ARG A 379 -27.62 4.16 5.54
CA ARG A 379 -26.26 3.73 5.15
C ARG A 379 -25.27 3.87 6.30
N LEU A 380 -25.39 4.92 7.10
CA LEU A 380 -24.64 5.10 8.33
C LEU A 380 -24.95 3.99 9.34
N ALA A 381 -26.23 3.74 9.61
CA ALA A 381 -26.67 2.69 10.53
C ALA A 381 -26.14 1.31 10.15
N ASN A 382 -26.17 0.96 8.85
CA ASN A 382 -25.60 -0.28 8.35
C ASN A 382 -24.07 -0.35 8.57
N ALA A 383 -23.34 0.75 8.35
CA ALA A 383 -21.90 0.80 8.57
C ALA A 383 -21.54 0.70 10.07
N ILE A 384 -22.35 1.31 10.95
CA ILE A 384 -22.23 1.20 12.41
C ILE A 384 -22.47 -0.24 12.86
N ALA A 385 -23.55 -0.86 12.41
CA ALA A 385 -23.88 -2.25 12.73
C ALA A 385 -22.77 -3.20 12.32
N PHE A 386 -22.19 -2.99 11.13
CA PHE A 386 -21.03 -3.75 10.68
C PHE A 386 -19.79 -3.53 11.56
N ALA A 387 -19.46 -2.28 11.90
CA ALA A 387 -18.32 -1.97 12.76
C ALA A 387 -18.46 -2.57 14.16
N ARG A 388 -19.67 -2.56 14.75
CA ARG A 388 -19.98 -3.21 16.02
C ARG A 388 -19.87 -4.73 15.92
N HIS A 389 -20.40 -5.32 14.86
CA HIS A 389 -20.28 -6.76 14.60
C HIS A 389 -18.81 -7.21 14.54
N LEU A 390 -17.93 -6.42 13.92
CA LEU A 390 -16.49 -6.69 13.88
C LEU A 390 -15.82 -6.67 15.26
N ASN A 391 -16.37 -5.95 16.23
CA ASN A 391 -15.88 -5.90 17.60
C ASN A 391 -16.42 -7.04 18.46
N GLU A 392 -17.70 -7.36 18.34
CA GLU A 392 -18.40 -8.37 19.16
C GLU A 392 -17.93 -9.80 18.84
N HIS A 393 -17.54 -10.04 17.58
CA HIS A 393 -17.05 -11.35 17.18
C HIS A 393 -15.54 -11.39 17.39
N GLU A 394 -15.11 -11.74 18.60
CA GLU A 394 -13.77 -12.30 18.79
C GLU A 394 -13.69 -13.55 17.94
N PHE A 395 -12.99 -13.45 16.81
CA PHE A 395 -12.79 -14.57 15.91
C PHE A 395 -11.83 -15.57 16.56
N THR A 396 -12.38 -16.40 17.44
CA THR A 396 -11.67 -17.43 18.18
C THR A 396 -11.22 -18.51 17.20
N PRO A 397 -9.95 -18.94 17.26
CA PRO A 397 -9.50 -20.08 16.47
C PRO A 397 -10.18 -21.33 17.02
N GLN A 398 -11.10 -21.93 16.25
CA GLN A 398 -11.49 -23.32 16.49
C GLN A 398 -10.26 -24.19 16.26
N THR A 399 -9.95 -24.98 17.29
CA THR A 399 -8.75 -25.83 17.49
C THR A 399 -8.41 -26.75 16.34
#